data_AF-A0A2Z7C417-F1
#
_entry.id   AF-A0A2Z7C417-F1
#
_cell.length_a   1.000
_cell.length_b   1.000
_cell.length_c   1.000
_cell.angle_alpha   90.00
_cell.angle_beta   90.00
_cell.angle_gamma   90.00
#
_symmetry.space_group_name_H-M   'P 1'
#
loop_
_entity.id
_entity.type
_entity.pdbx_description
1 polymer ?
#
loop_
_entity_poly.entity_id
_entity_poly.type
_entity_poly.pdbx_seq_one_letter_code
_entity_poly.pdbx_strand_id
1 'polypeptide(L)'
;MRARTDKKPSRKYDRKVLVAEESTKIWADTDSDSTSSSSSSSDSEQEEVHCLMADQTSGDEVFYFSNIEFTREDLVSALNDMVKEYKKLSQSFEEIKAENISLKNSSIESSSEELENIDSLKTEMSKLMIENDLLRNESSELKAEVEKLTK
;
A
#
# COMPACT_ATOMS: atom_id res chain seq x y z
N MET A 1 -31.66 -18.81 -50.96
CA MET A 1 -32.20 -18.13 -49.75
C MET A 1 -31.08 -17.98 -48.74
N ARG A 2 -30.92 -16.76 -48.22
CA ARG A 2 -29.90 -16.31 -47.26
C ARG A 2 -30.48 -16.40 -45.84
N ALA A 3 -29.78 -17.00 -44.89
CA ALA A 3 -29.96 -16.76 -43.45
C ALA A 3 -28.63 -17.10 -42.73
N ARG A 4 -27.79 -16.09 -42.50
CA ARG A 4 -27.69 -15.23 -41.29
C ARG A 4 -26.80 -15.88 -40.22
N THR A 5 -25.58 -15.34 -40.16
CA THR A 5 -24.53 -15.53 -39.17
C THR A 5 -24.90 -14.84 -37.86
N ASP A 6 -25.04 -15.60 -36.77
CA ASP A 6 -25.10 -15.07 -35.41
C ASP A 6 -23.88 -15.56 -34.62
N LYS A 7 -22.73 -14.88 -34.82
CA LYS A 7 -21.57 -14.98 -33.93
C LYS A 7 -21.73 -13.94 -32.83
N LYS A 8 -22.17 -14.38 -31.65
CA LYS A 8 -22.20 -13.56 -30.42
C LYS A 8 -20.76 -13.23 -29.98
N PRO A 9 -20.45 -11.98 -29.58
CA PRO A 9 -19.14 -11.62 -29.09
C PRO A 9 -18.97 -12.13 -27.65
N SER A 10 -17.98 -13.00 -27.45
CA SER A 10 -17.56 -13.46 -26.12
C SER A 10 -16.96 -12.29 -25.35
N ARG A 11 -17.65 -11.85 -24.30
CA ARG A 11 -17.16 -10.85 -23.35
C ARG A 11 -16.13 -11.49 -22.43
N LYS A 12 -14.87 -11.48 -22.85
CA LYS A 12 -13.73 -11.86 -22.02
C LYS A 12 -13.43 -10.70 -21.07
N TYR A 13 -13.63 -10.91 -19.78
CA TYR A 13 -12.99 -10.09 -18.76
C TYR A 13 -11.59 -10.63 -18.56
N ASP A 14 -10.64 -10.14 -19.34
CA ASP A 14 -9.22 -10.25 -19.01
C ASP A 14 -8.95 -9.31 -17.83
N ARG A 15 -9.14 -9.81 -16.61
CA ARG A 15 -8.70 -9.12 -15.40
C ARG A 15 -7.18 -9.23 -15.36
N LYS A 16 -6.51 -8.25 -15.98
CA LYS A 16 -5.07 -8.08 -15.88
C LYS A 16 -4.73 -7.90 -14.41
N VAL A 17 -3.96 -8.83 -13.87
CA VAL A 17 -3.28 -8.68 -12.58
C VAL A 17 -2.23 -7.61 -12.80
N LEU A 18 -2.49 -6.39 -12.30
CA LEU A 18 -1.43 -5.41 -12.13
C LEU A 18 -0.65 -5.84 -10.88
N VAL A 19 0.46 -6.54 -11.11
CA VAL A 19 1.53 -6.60 -10.11
C VAL A 19 2.09 -5.18 -10.03
N ALA A 20 1.83 -4.49 -8.93
CA ALA A 20 2.56 -3.27 -8.63
C ALA A 20 3.96 -3.71 -8.19
N GLU A 21 4.92 -3.67 -9.11
CA GLU A 21 6.33 -3.77 -8.76
C GLU A 21 6.71 -2.56 -7.93
N GLU A 22 6.99 -2.81 -6.65
CA GLU A 22 7.55 -1.86 -5.71
C GLU A 22 8.98 -1.54 -6.17
N SER A 23 9.14 -0.40 -6.83
CA SER A 23 10.45 0.07 -7.26
C SER A 23 11.23 0.56 -6.05
N THR A 24 12.13 -0.27 -5.52
CA THR A 24 13.20 0.17 -4.62
C THR A 24 14.13 1.10 -5.39
N LYS A 25 13.76 2.39 -5.44
CA LYS A 25 14.60 3.47 -5.94
C LYS A 25 15.70 3.72 -4.92
N ILE A 26 16.82 3.01 -5.11
CA ILE A 26 18.09 3.31 -4.45
C ILE A 26 18.54 4.67 -5.00
N TRP A 27 18.59 5.69 -4.14
CA TRP A 27 19.19 6.98 -4.48
C TRP A 27 20.70 6.77 -4.46
N ALA A 28 21.32 6.81 -5.64
CA ALA A 28 22.76 6.86 -5.73
C ALA A 28 23.21 8.27 -5.33
N ASP A 29 23.98 8.37 -4.24
CA ASP A 29 24.83 9.54 -3.98
C ASP A 29 25.74 9.75 -5.20
N THR A 30 25.59 10.90 -5.85
CA THR A 30 26.54 11.35 -6.88
C THR A 30 27.26 12.57 -6.32
N ASP A 31 28.32 12.30 -5.57
CA ASP A 31 29.36 13.26 -5.23
C ASP A 31 29.91 13.86 -6.52
N SER A 32 29.49 15.09 -6.81
CA SER A 32 30.00 15.86 -7.95
C SER A 32 31.17 16.71 -7.48
N ASP A 33 32.33 16.07 -7.33
CA ASP A 33 33.62 16.75 -7.24
C ASP A 33 34.41 16.58 -8.55
N SER A 34 35.00 17.69 -9.00
CA SER A 34 36.11 17.82 -9.96
C SER A 34 35.78 18.12 -11.44
N THR A 35 35.79 19.44 -11.70
CA THR A 35 36.51 20.16 -12.77
C THR A 35 37.19 19.39 -13.91
N SER A 36 36.93 19.83 -15.15
CA SER A 36 37.94 20.05 -16.22
C SER A 36 37.30 20.91 -17.33
N SER A 37 37.67 22.19 -17.49
CA SER A 37 38.81 22.66 -18.30
C SER A 37 38.59 22.52 -19.81
N SER A 38 38.04 23.55 -20.43
CA SER A 38 38.25 23.82 -21.85
C SER A 38 39.14 25.07 -21.98
N SER A 39 40.41 24.83 -22.29
CA SER A 39 41.43 25.84 -22.54
C SER A 39 41.11 26.63 -23.80
N SER A 40 41.13 27.95 -23.73
CA SER A 40 41.43 28.80 -24.89
C SER A 40 42.33 29.95 -24.44
N SER A 41 43.45 30.09 -25.12
CA SER A 41 44.62 30.87 -24.70
C SER A 41 44.65 32.28 -25.29
N SER A 42 45.23 33.17 -24.49
CA SER A 42 46.05 34.33 -24.88
C SER A 42 45.38 35.68 -25.13
N ASP A 43 45.60 36.53 -24.11
CA ASP A 43 46.27 37.83 -24.16
C ASP A 43 45.44 39.04 -24.59
N SER A 44 44.87 39.73 -23.59
CA SER A 44 44.60 41.17 -23.65
C SER A 44 44.58 41.72 -22.22
N GLU A 45 45.53 42.61 -21.96
CA GLU A 45 45.70 43.34 -20.71
C GLU A 45 44.50 44.27 -20.47
N GLN A 46 44.20 44.52 -19.19
CA GLN A 46 43.26 45.54 -18.65
C GLN A 46 41.80 45.47 -19.15
N GLU A 47 40.98 44.64 -18.49
CA GLU A 47 39.52 44.77 -18.54
C GLU A 47 38.98 45.05 -17.13
N GLU A 48 38.70 46.33 -16.90
CA GLU A 48 37.98 46.88 -15.75
C GLU A 48 36.54 46.34 -15.79
N VAL A 49 36.29 45.23 -15.08
CA VAL A 49 34.95 44.67 -14.92
C VAL A 49 34.11 45.57 -14.00
N HIS A 50 33.54 46.62 -14.58
CA HIS A 50 32.47 47.39 -13.94
C HIS A 50 31.26 46.46 -13.71
N CYS A 51 31.05 46.05 -12.47
CA CYS A 51 29.78 45.47 -12.05
C CYS A 51 28.68 46.53 -12.20
N LEU A 52 27.92 46.44 -13.29
CA LEU A 52 26.68 47.19 -13.51
C LEU A 52 25.61 46.68 -12.55
N MET A 53 25.54 47.26 -11.35
CA MET A 53 24.28 47.28 -10.60
C MET A 53 23.34 48.21 -11.35
N ALA A 54 22.46 47.63 -12.17
CA ALA A 54 21.40 48.37 -12.82
C ALA A 54 20.38 48.78 -11.75
N ASP A 55 20.40 50.05 -11.38
CA ASP A 55 19.33 50.69 -10.61
C ASP A 55 18.06 50.65 -11.45
N GLN A 56 17.19 49.67 -11.20
CA GLN A 56 15.87 49.59 -11.81
C GLN A 56 14.95 50.61 -11.11
N THR A 57 15.13 51.89 -11.44
CA THR A 57 14.20 52.96 -11.11
C THR A 57 13.04 52.97 -12.11
N SER A 58 11.92 52.32 -11.79
CA SER A 58 10.57 52.79 -12.18
C SER A 58 9.50 51.76 -11.79
N GLY A 59 8.55 52.20 -10.97
CA GLY A 59 7.38 51.40 -10.63
C GLY A 59 7.31 51.09 -9.15
N ASP A 60 6.95 52.11 -8.39
CA ASP A 60 6.47 52.07 -7.01
C ASP A 60 5.19 51.20 -6.90
N GLU A 61 5.32 49.90 -7.16
CA GLU A 61 4.50 48.90 -6.49
C GLU A 61 5.29 48.45 -5.27
N VAL A 62 5.42 49.38 -4.30
CA VAL A 62 5.63 48.96 -2.92
C VAL A 62 4.47 48.05 -2.62
N PHE A 63 4.72 46.73 -2.70
CA PHE A 63 3.90 45.76 -2.01
C PHE A 63 3.98 46.19 -0.55
N TYR A 64 3.01 47.01 -0.14
CA TYR A 64 2.62 47.19 1.24
C TYR A 64 2.04 45.84 1.64
N PHE A 65 2.92 44.86 1.79
CA PHE A 65 2.66 43.77 2.69
C PHE A 65 2.23 44.47 3.97
N SER A 66 0.94 44.36 4.29
CA SER A 66 0.50 44.67 5.64
C SER A 66 1.36 43.77 6.49
N ASN A 67 2.43 44.32 7.05
CA ASN A 67 3.30 43.63 7.98
C ASN A 67 2.37 43.30 9.14
N ILE A 68 1.75 42.12 9.08
CA ILE A 68 1.10 41.53 10.24
C ILE A 68 2.24 41.51 11.26
N GLU A 69 2.08 42.35 12.27
CA GLU A 69 3.10 42.72 13.24
C GLU A 69 3.38 41.50 14.10
N PHE A 70 4.20 40.61 13.57
CA PHE A 70 4.54 39.36 14.21
C PHE A 70 5.90 39.53 14.83
N THR A 71 5.95 39.34 16.14
CA THR A 71 7.20 39.44 16.87
C THR A 71 8.07 38.23 16.55
N ARG A 72 9.39 38.38 16.72
CA ARG A 72 10.32 37.25 16.60
C ARG A 72 9.94 36.14 17.58
N GLU A 73 9.44 36.52 18.74
CA GLU A 73 8.97 35.65 19.81
C GLU A 73 7.78 34.80 19.35
N ASP A 74 6.83 35.41 18.62
CA ASP A 74 5.70 34.68 18.09
C ASP A 74 6.15 33.61 17.06
N LEU A 75 7.18 33.91 16.25
CA LEU A 75 7.72 32.96 15.27
C LEU A 75 8.39 31.77 15.94
N VAL A 76 9.20 32.06 16.95
CA VAL A 76 9.85 31.04 17.77
C VAL A 76 8.82 30.17 18.47
N SER A 77 7.73 30.77 18.98
CA SER A 77 6.63 30.03 19.61
C SER A 77 5.94 29.10 18.61
N ALA A 78 5.53 29.62 17.45
CA ALA A 78 4.89 28.84 16.40
C ALA A 78 5.76 27.67 15.94
N LEU A 79 7.07 27.91 15.76
CA LEU A 79 8.01 26.85 15.41
C LEU A 79 8.12 25.78 16.50
N ASN A 80 8.22 26.19 17.76
CA ASN A 80 8.29 25.26 18.88
C ASN A 80 7.02 24.41 18.99
N ASP A 81 5.86 25.00 18.76
CA ASP A 81 4.59 24.27 18.79
C ASP A 81 4.48 23.28 17.61
N MET A 82 4.91 23.67 16.41
CA MET A 82 5.00 22.73 15.28
C MET A 82 5.93 21.54 15.59
N VAL A 83 7.08 21.78 16.23
CA VAL A 83 8.00 20.70 16.63
C VAL A 83 7.35 19.76 17.64
N LYS A 84 6.60 20.29 18.61
CA LYS A 84 5.87 19.47 19.59
C LYS A 84 4.79 18.64 18.92
N GLU A 85 3.99 19.23 18.02
CA GLU A 85 2.94 18.51 17.31
C GLU A 85 3.51 17.44 16.37
N TYR A 86 4.60 17.75 15.68
CA TYR A 86 5.33 16.75 14.88
C TYR A 86 5.82 15.58 15.74
N LYS A 87 6.35 15.85 16.94
CA LYS A 87 6.79 14.81 17.87
C LYS A 87 5.62 13.93 18.32
N LYS A 88 4.46 14.52 18.65
CA LYS A 88 3.25 13.75 18.98
C LYS A 88 2.79 12.90 17.80
N LEU A 89 2.78 13.47 16.59
CA LEU A 89 2.40 12.76 15.37
C LEU A 89 3.37 11.60 15.04
N SER A 90 4.66 11.79 15.25
CA SER A 90 5.66 10.75 15.07
C SER A 90 5.47 9.61 16.07
N GLN A 91 5.10 9.93 17.32
CA GLN A 91 4.79 8.91 18.33
C GLN A 91 3.53 8.12 17.97
N SER A 92 2.44 8.81 17.59
CA SER A 92 1.20 8.12 17.19
C SER A 92 1.39 7.28 15.93
N PHE A 93 2.26 7.68 15.00
CA PHE A 93 2.60 6.88 13.83
C PHE A 93 3.26 5.55 14.22
N GLU A 94 4.23 5.55 15.14
CA GLU A 94 4.86 4.31 15.62
C GLU A 94 3.88 3.43 16.42
N GLU A 95 2.96 4.04 17.19
CA GLU A 95 1.88 3.31 17.88
C GLU A 95 0.94 2.62 16.89
N ILE A 96 0.46 3.33 15.86
CA ILE A 96 -0.39 2.78 14.80
C ILE A 96 0.34 1.66 14.05
N LYS A 97 1.64 1.80 13.80
CA LYS A 97 2.45 0.77 13.16
C LYS A 97 2.53 -0.49 14.02
N ALA A 98 2.72 -0.35 15.33
CA ALA A 98 2.73 -1.47 16.26
C ALA A 98 1.35 -2.15 16.34
N GLU A 99 0.28 -1.37 16.42
CA GLU A 99 -1.11 -1.88 16.41
C GLU A 99 -1.42 -2.63 15.11
N ASN A 100 -0.99 -2.12 13.96
CA ASN A 100 -1.19 -2.77 12.66
C ASN A 100 -0.53 -4.16 12.61
N ILE A 101 0.71 -4.26 13.11
CA ILE A 101 1.42 -5.55 13.23
C ILE A 101 0.64 -6.48 14.16
N SER A 102 0.18 -5.99 15.31
CA SER A 102 -0.62 -6.77 16.26
C SER A 102 -1.91 -7.30 15.63
N LEU A 103 -2.67 -6.45 14.94
CA LEU A 103 -3.92 -6.82 14.25
C LEU A 103 -3.69 -7.85 13.15
N LYS A 104 -2.60 -7.70 12.39
CA LYS A 104 -2.22 -8.68 11.38
C LYS A 104 -1.92 -10.05 12.01
N ASN A 105 -1.22 -10.06 13.14
CA ASN A 105 -0.92 -11.30 13.86
C ASN A 105 -2.20 -11.94 14.42
N SER A 106 -3.10 -11.17 15.02
CA SER A 106 -4.39 -11.70 15.50
C SER A 106 -5.28 -12.21 14.36
N SER A 107 -5.24 -11.55 13.20
CA SER A 107 -5.98 -12.00 12.01
C SER A 107 -5.43 -13.32 11.47
N ILE A 108 -4.12 -13.52 11.48
CA ILE A 108 -3.50 -14.78 11.05
C ILE A 108 -3.83 -15.89 12.06
N GLU A 109 -3.72 -15.61 13.35
CA GLU A 109 -4.01 -16.58 14.42
C GLU A 109 -5.47 -17.04 14.36
N SER A 110 -6.43 -16.10 14.27
CA SER A 110 -7.86 -16.40 14.13
C SER A 110 -8.15 -17.24 12.88
N SER A 111 -7.49 -16.94 11.76
CA SER A 111 -7.66 -17.72 10.53
C SER A 111 -7.09 -19.14 10.65
N SER A 112 -6.05 -19.34 11.46
CA SER A 112 -5.46 -20.64 11.71
C SER A 112 -6.37 -21.52 12.58
N GLU A 113 -6.92 -20.95 13.65
CA GLU A 113 -7.86 -21.65 14.54
C GLU A 113 -9.16 -22.03 13.80
N GLU A 114 -9.67 -21.16 12.93
CA GLU A 114 -10.82 -21.49 12.08
C GLU A 114 -10.53 -22.64 11.10
N LEU A 115 -9.33 -22.69 10.53
CA LEU A 115 -8.95 -23.75 9.59
C LEU A 115 -8.86 -25.12 10.27
N GLU A 116 -8.24 -25.19 11.45
CA GLU A 116 -8.16 -26.42 12.24
C GLU A 116 -9.55 -26.96 12.61
N ASN A 117 -10.46 -26.06 12.99
CA ASN A 117 -11.85 -26.41 13.29
C ASN A 117 -12.59 -26.99 12.07
N ILE A 118 -12.36 -26.43 10.88
CA ILE A 118 -12.96 -26.93 9.63
C ILE A 118 -12.47 -28.35 9.32
N ASP A 119 -11.16 -28.61 9.45
CA ASP A 119 -10.60 -29.94 9.19
C ASP A 119 -11.07 -30.99 10.20
N SER A 120 -11.22 -30.59 11.48
CA SER A 120 -11.83 -31.43 12.52
C SER A 120 -13.27 -31.82 12.16
N LEU A 121 -14.10 -30.83 11.82
CA LEU A 121 -15.50 -31.06 11.43
C LEU A 121 -15.62 -31.95 10.19
N LYS A 122 -14.75 -31.75 9.19
CA LYS A 122 -14.71 -32.59 7.98
C LYS A 122 -14.38 -34.05 8.30
N THR A 123 -13.49 -34.25 9.27
CA THR A 123 -13.12 -35.59 9.74
C THR A 123 -14.29 -36.26 10.45
N GLU A 124 -14.99 -35.54 11.32
CA GLU A 124 -16.18 -36.02 12.03
C GLU A 124 -17.31 -36.36 11.05
N MET A 125 -17.56 -35.50 10.06
CA MET A 125 -18.55 -35.76 9.00
C MET A 125 -18.23 -37.04 8.22
N SER A 126 -16.95 -37.28 7.91
CA SER A 126 -16.51 -38.51 7.21
C SER A 126 -16.76 -39.76 8.06
N LYS A 127 -16.54 -39.69 9.38
CA LYS A 127 -16.85 -40.79 10.31
C LYS A 127 -18.35 -41.09 10.35
N LEU A 128 -19.17 -40.05 10.52
CA LEU A 128 -20.64 -40.20 10.54
C LEU A 128 -21.19 -40.75 9.23
N MET A 129 -20.58 -40.40 8.09
CA MET A 129 -21.00 -40.94 6.79
C MET A 129 -20.79 -42.45 6.71
N ILE A 130 -19.64 -42.94 7.19
CA ILE A 130 -19.33 -44.38 7.24
C ILE A 130 -20.28 -45.10 8.21
N GLU A 131 -20.51 -44.52 9.39
CA GLU A 131 -21.44 -45.09 10.37
C GLU A 131 -22.88 -45.16 9.86
N ASN A 132 -23.35 -44.10 9.18
CA ASN A 132 -24.68 -44.08 8.58
C ASN A 132 -24.83 -45.14 7.48
N ASP A 133 -23.81 -45.33 6.65
CA ASP A 133 -23.80 -46.37 5.62
C ASP A 133 -23.83 -47.78 6.24
N LEU A 134 -23.10 -48.01 7.33
CA LEU A 134 -23.13 -49.27 8.08
C LEU A 134 -24.52 -49.54 8.65
N LEU A 135 -25.10 -48.58 9.37
CA LEU A 135 -26.45 -48.71 9.95
C LEU A 135 -27.52 -48.92 8.88
N ARG A 136 -27.39 -48.29 7.72
CA ARG A 136 -28.29 -48.51 6.59
C ARG A 136 -28.21 -49.95 6.09
N ASN A 137 -27.01 -50.54 6.04
CA ASN A 137 -26.81 -51.94 5.66
C ASN A 137 -27.41 -52.89 6.71
N GLU A 138 -27.09 -52.69 7.99
CA GLU A 138 -27.66 -53.49 9.10
C GLU A 138 -29.19 -53.41 9.14
N SER A 139 -29.76 -52.22 8.97
CA SER A 139 -31.20 -52.04 8.90
C SER A 139 -31.83 -52.76 7.70
N SER A 140 -31.11 -52.84 6.57
CA SER A 140 -31.58 -53.57 5.38
C SER A 140 -31.57 -55.08 5.61
N GLU A 141 -30.55 -55.60 6.29
CA GLU A 141 -30.44 -57.02 6.64
C GLU A 141 -31.52 -57.44 7.65
N LEU A 142 -31.68 -56.67 8.74
CA LEU A 142 -32.74 -56.90 9.72
C LEU A 142 -34.14 -56.87 9.08
N LYS A 143 -34.38 -55.95 8.15
CA LYS A 143 -35.65 -55.88 7.41
C LYS A 143 -35.90 -57.16 6.62
N ALA A 144 -34.89 -57.69 5.93
CA ALA A 144 -35.01 -58.94 5.19
C ALA A 144 -35.27 -60.14 6.11
N GLU A 145 -34.63 -60.17 7.28
CA GLU A 145 -34.81 -61.25 8.26
C GLU A 145 -36.20 -61.23 8.91
N VAL A 146 -36.73 -60.04 9.25
CA VAL A 146 -38.11 -59.88 9.71
C VAL A 146 -39.10 -60.36 8.64
N GLU A 147 -38.90 -59.97 7.38
CA GLU A 147 -39.78 -60.35 6.28
C GLU A 147 -39.81 -61.87 6.07
N LYS A 148 -38.68 -62.56 6.29
CA LYS A 148 -38.57 -64.02 6.27
C LYS A 148 -39.31 -64.70 7.43
N LEU A 149 -39.31 -64.10 8.63
CA LEU A 149 -39.98 -64.65 9.82
C LEU A 149 -41.50 -64.42 9.83
N THR A 150 -41.97 -63.35 9.18
CA THR A 150 -43.39 -62.98 9.13
C THR A 150 -44.18 -63.60 7.96
N LYS A 151 -43.54 -64.49 7.20
CA LYS A 151 -44.10 -65.12 5.99
C LYS A 151 -44.25 -66.63 6.18
#